data_AF-A0A382GWQ3-F1
#
_entry.id   AF-A0A382GWQ3-F1
#
_cell.length_a   1.000
_cell.length_b   1.000
_cell.length_c   1.000
_cell.angle_alpha   90.00
_cell.angle_beta   90.00
_cell.angle_gamma   90.00
#
_symmetry.space_group_name_H-M   'P 1'
#
loop_
_entity.id
_entity.type
_entity.pdbx_description
1 polymer ?
#
loop_
_entity_poly.entity_id
_entity_poly.type
_entity_poly.pdbx_seq_one_letter_code
_entity_poly.pdbx_strand_id
1 'polypeptide(L)'
;MIKAFYASRKWAPWAYGGGLLLVSSLWLQVQMTVAINTWYGGFYDLLQNAADYQDKPGEGIDLFFSELISLDYVLSGFEGSPSFAVIAFPYVLLAIFTGWFTRIYGLRWREAMTFDYIPRWRAVQQEIEGASQRIQEDCNRFARIVESLGLQIVRAIMTLVAFIPVLYGLSDKVDVPVLRDIEGSLVWGALVISLGGLAISWFVGWKLPGLEYNNQKVEAAFRKDLVLGEDDKTNHANPEALRGFFSNIRYNYQRLYLHYGYFDAWSTSYDQFMIIFPYLVMGPGLFTGLITLGVMVQVSNAFSRVHGGFALFLHNWTTITELRSIWKRLHEFEDNLDRYAILEPA
;
A
#
# COMPACT_ATOMS: atom_id res chain seq x y z
N MET A 1 18.34 8.61 12.58
CA MET A 1 17.48 8.57 11.38
C MET A 1 16.24 9.44 11.49
N ILE A 2 15.32 9.22 12.43
CA ILE A 2 14.06 10.00 12.54
C ILE A 2 14.35 11.42 13.06
N LYS A 3 15.18 11.52 14.11
CA LYS A 3 15.57 12.81 14.71
C LYS A 3 16.26 13.74 13.71
N ALA A 4 17.12 13.18 12.84
CA ALA A 4 17.83 13.93 11.81
C ALA A 4 16.90 14.77 10.91
N PHE A 5 15.68 14.29 10.67
CA PHE A 5 14.70 14.99 9.83
C PHE A 5 13.66 15.76 10.65
N TYR A 6 13.06 15.17 11.69
CA TYR A 6 11.97 15.80 12.44
C TYR A 6 12.40 16.71 13.59
N ALA A 7 13.61 16.53 14.13
CA ALA A 7 14.13 17.34 15.24
C ALA A 7 15.09 18.45 14.79
N SER A 8 15.49 18.47 13.51
CA SER A 8 16.40 19.50 12.98
C SER A 8 15.64 20.75 12.53
N ARG A 9 16.07 21.93 13.03
CA ARG A 9 15.50 23.22 12.63
C ARG A 9 15.64 23.50 11.13
N LYS A 10 16.70 23.00 10.49
CA LYS A 10 16.92 23.11 9.04
C LYS A 10 15.85 22.36 8.25
N TRP A 11 15.46 21.18 8.73
CA TRP A 11 14.55 20.27 8.02
C TRP A 11 13.10 20.41 8.45
N ALA A 12 12.79 21.09 9.55
CA ALA A 12 11.43 21.28 10.07
C ALA A 12 10.39 21.75 9.03
N PRO A 13 10.69 22.72 8.12
CA PRO A 13 9.72 23.12 7.09
C PRO A 13 9.36 21.97 6.14
N TRP A 14 10.33 21.13 5.80
CA TRP A 14 10.09 19.94 4.99
C TRP A 14 9.36 18.87 5.79
N ALA A 15 9.86 18.54 6.99
CA ALA A 15 9.32 17.47 7.81
C ALA A 15 7.83 17.67 8.12
N TYR A 16 7.47 18.85 8.63
CA TYR A 16 6.10 19.16 9.04
C TYR A 16 5.28 19.81 7.93
N GLY A 17 5.82 20.82 7.24
CA GLY A 17 5.10 21.53 6.18
C GLY A 17 4.91 20.65 4.93
N GLY A 18 5.98 19.98 4.48
CA GLY A 18 5.89 19.00 3.40
C GLY A 18 5.04 17.79 3.77
N GLY A 19 5.15 17.32 5.03
CA GLY A 19 4.32 16.23 5.54
C GLY A 19 2.83 16.59 5.55
N LEU A 20 2.49 17.78 6.05
CA LEU A 20 1.12 18.30 6.03
C LEU A 20 0.58 18.42 4.61
N LEU A 21 1.38 18.95 3.68
CA LEU A 21 0.98 19.07 2.28
C LEU A 21 0.70 17.70 1.64
N LEU A 22 1.53 16.69 1.93
CA LEU A 22 1.27 15.31 1.47
C LEU A 22 -0.02 14.74 2.07
N VAL A 23 -0.20 14.87 3.38
CA VAL A 23 -1.40 14.40 4.10
C VAL A 23 -2.66 15.07 3.55
N SER A 24 -2.65 16.40 3.36
CA SER A 24 -3.76 17.15 2.76
C SER A 24 -4.06 16.70 1.33
N SER A 25 -3.01 16.47 0.53
CA SER A 25 -3.17 15.98 -0.84
C SER A 25 -3.77 14.57 -0.90
N LEU A 26 -3.35 13.67 0.00
CA LEU A 26 -3.94 12.34 0.15
C LEU A 26 -5.41 12.43 0.56
N TRP A 27 -5.73 13.29 1.53
CA TRP A 27 -7.10 13.50 1.99
C TRP A 27 -8.01 13.97 0.86
N LEU A 28 -7.58 14.97 0.08
CA LEU A 28 -8.32 15.45 -1.10
C LEU A 28 -8.53 14.33 -2.14
N GLN A 29 -7.52 13.49 -2.40
CA GLN A 29 -7.68 12.34 -3.28
C GLN A 29 -8.72 11.35 -2.79
N VAL A 30 -8.77 11.10 -1.48
CA VAL A 30 -9.78 10.23 -0.87
C VAL A 30 -11.17 10.84 -1.01
N GLN A 31 -11.35 12.14 -0.78
CA GLN A 31 -12.64 12.82 -0.99
C GLN A 31 -13.09 12.74 -2.45
N MET A 32 -12.19 12.95 -3.41
CA MET A 32 -12.51 12.76 -4.83
C MET A 32 -12.89 11.30 -5.14
N THR A 33 -12.29 10.34 -4.44
CA THR A 33 -12.65 8.92 -4.60
C THR A 33 -14.05 8.63 -4.05
N VAL A 34 -14.48 9.29 -2.97
CA VAL A 34 -15.86 9.24 -2.45
C VAL A 34 -16.83 9.92 -3.41
N ALA A 35 -16.45 11.06 -4.01
CA ALA A 35 -17.25 11.71 -5.04
C ALA A 35 -17.46 10.82 -6.27
N ILE A 36 -16.41 10.12 -6.72
CA ILE A 36 -16.50 9.12 -7.81
C ILE A 36 -17.44 7.98 -7.42
N ASN A 37 -17.39 7.50 -6.16
CA ASN A 37 -18.33 6.47 -5.70
C ASN A 37 -19.78 6.99 -5.79
N THR A 38 -20.03 8.22 -5.33
CA THR A 38 -21.35 8.86 -5.44
C THR A 38 -21.80 8.95 -6.90
N TRP A 39 -20.91 9.41 -7.79
CA TRP A 39 -21.13 9.48 -9.23
C TRP A 39 -21.50 8.13 -9.86
N TYR A 40 -20.87 7.03 -9.43
CA TYR A 40 -21.27 5.69 -9.90
C TYR A 40 -22.74 5.39 -9.65
N GLY A 41 -23.34 5.90 -8.57
CA GLY A 41 -24.77 5.72 -8.32
C GLY A 41 -25.62 6.27 -9.46
N GLY A 42 -25.51 7.58 -9.70
CA GLY A 42 -26.30 8.25 -10.75
C GLY A 42 -26.02 7.70 -12.15
N PHE A 43 -24.75 7.48 -12.48
CA PHE A 43 -24.37 7.00 -13.80
C PHE A 43 -24.93 5.60 -14.11
N TYR A 44 -24.80 4.65 -13.19
CA TYR A 44 -25.29 3.29 -13.43
C TYR A 44 -26.82 3.20 -13.32
N ASP A 45 -27.48 4.07 -12.56
CA ASP A 45 -28.93 4.21 -12.58
C ASP A 45 -29.44 4.73 -13.93
N LEU A 46 -28.74 5.70 -14.53
CA LEU A 46 -29.01 6.15 -15.89
C LEU A 46 -28.89 5.01 -16.90
N LEU A 47 -27.84 4.19 -16.80
CA LEU A 47 -27.65 3.03 -17.67
C LEU A 47 -28.72 1.95 -17.49
N GLN A 48 -29.13 1.69 -16.24
CA GLN A 48 -30.22 0.74 -15.96
C GLN A 48 -31.52 1.18 -16.64
N ASN A 49 -31.81 2.49 -16.64
CA ASN A 49 -33.04 3.06 -17.18
C ASN A 49 -32.89 3.53 -18.64
N ALA A 50 -31.86 3.07 -19.36
CA ALA A 50 -31.62 3.48 -20.75
C ALA A 50 -32.80 3.17 -21.69
N ALA A 51 -33.60 2.15 -21.37
CA ALA A 51 -34.80 1.81 -22.14
C ALA A 51 -35.87 2.91 -22.13
N ASP A 52 -35.92 3.74 -21.08
CA ASP A 52 -36.88 4.85 -20.96
C ASP A 52 -36.63 5.98 -21.97
N TYR A 53 -35.46 5.96 -22.64
CA TYR A 53 -35.06 6.94 -23.65
C TYR A 53 -35.18 6.40 -25.09
N GLN A 54 -35.76 5.22 -25.31
CA GLN A 54 -35.90 4.65 -26.66
C GLN A 54 -36.69 5.54 -27.62
N ASP A 55 -37.74 6.21 -27.12
CA ASP A 55 -38.56 7.13 -27.92
C ASP A 55 -37.91 8.51 -28.11
N LYS A 56 -36.86 8.82 -27.33
CA LYS A 56 -36.17 10.11 -27.29
C LYS A 56 -34.65 9.95 -27.14
N PRO A 57 -33.97 9.29 -28.10
CA PRO A 57 -32.58 8.88 -27.94
C PRO A 57 -31.61 10.05 -27.77
N GLY A 58 -31.91 11.22 -28.36
CA GLY A 58 -31.09 12.42 -28.20
C GLY A 58 -30.94 12.85 -26.73
N GLU A 59 -32.04 12.86 -25.98
CA GLU A 59 -32.03 13.25 -24.56
C GLU A 59 -31.21 12.27 -23.70
N GLY A 60 -31.34 10.97 -23.95
CA GLY A 60 -30.57 9.95 -23.23
C GLY A 60 -29.06 10.04 -23.52
N ILE A 61 -28.69 10.31 -24.78
CA ILE A 61 -27.29 10.52 -25.18
C ILE A 61 -26.72 11.80 -24.55
N ASP A 62 -27.49 12.89 -24.53
CA ASP A 62 -27.07 14.14 -23.91
C ASP A 62 -26.84 13.98 -22.41
N LEU A 63 -27.73 13.27 -21.70
CA LEU A 63 -27.56 12.94 -20.28
C LEU A 63 -26.35 12.02 -20.03
N PHE A 64 -26.12 11.04 -20.90
CA PHE A 64 -24.96 10.16 -20.79
C PHE A 64 -23.64 10.95 -20.89
N PHE A 65 -23.54 11.85 -21.87
CA PHE A 65 -22.36 12.71 -22.01
C PHE A 65 -22.29 13.77 -20.92
N SER A 66 -23.42 14.27 -20.39
CA SER A 66 -23.40 15.24 -19.31
C SER A 66 -22.80 14.63 -18.03
N GLU A 67 -23.18 13.41 -17.68
CA GLU A 67 -22.60 12.65 -16.57
C GLU A 67 -21.10 12.38 -16.75
N LEU A 68 -20.62 12.24 -17.99
CA LEU A 68 -19.20 11.96 -18.24
C LEU A 68 -18.32 13.21 -18.32
N ILE A 69 -18.74 14.24 -19.05
CA ILE A 69 -17.85 15.34 -19.46
C ILE A 69 -18.42 16.75 -19.27
N SER A 70 -19.65 16.92 -18.77
CA SER A 70 -20.21 18.27 -18.58
C SER A 70 -19.37 19.11 -17.63
N LEU A 71 -19.28 20.41 -17.93
CA LEU A 71 -18.66 21.42 -17.06
C LEU A 71 -19.70 22.21 -16.25
N ASP A 72 -20.98 21.86 -16.32
CA ASP A 72 -22.08 22.62 -15.70
C ASP A 72 -21.88 22.81 -14.20
N TYR A 73 -21.39 21.79 -13.49
CA TYR A 73 -21.05 21.90 -12.07
C TYR A 73 -20.04 23.03 -11.79
N VAL A 74 -19.04 23.22 -12.66
CA VAL A 74 -18.04 24.30 -12.49
C VAL A 74 -18.62 25.64 -12.93
N LEU A 75 -19.34 25.67 -14.05
CA LEU A 75 -19.91 26.89 -14.63
C LEU A 75 -21.04 27.49 -13.77
N SER A 76 -21.77 26.64 -13.04
CA SER A 76 -22.82 27.04 -12.09
C SER A 76 -22.30 27.48 -10.72
N GLY A 77 -20.97 27.43 -10.49
CA GLY A 77 -20.40 27.79 -9.20
C GLY A 77 -20.47 26.67 -8.15
N PHE A 78 -20.25 25.41 -8.58
CA PHE A 78 -20.23 24.20 -7.76
C PHE A 78 -21.62 23.75 -7.27
N GLU A 79 -22.66 24.01 -8.07
CA GLU A 79 -24.03 23.57 -7.80
C GLU A 79 -24.37 22.30 -8.60
N GLY A 80 -25.12 21.39 -7.98
CA GLY A 80 -25.54 20.11 -8.60
C GLY A 80 -24.51 18.98 -8.49
N SER A 81 -24.64 17.98 -9.35
CA SER A 81 -23.78 16.80 -9.38
C SER A 81 -22.60 17.01 -10.33
N PRO A 82 -21.34 16.77 -9.89
CA PRO A 82 -20.19 16.86 -10.77
C PRO A 82 -20.14 15.68 -11.75
N SER A 83 -19.78 15.96 -13.01
CA SER A 83 -19.48 14.92 -14.00
C SER A 83 -18.19 14.16 -13.67
N PHE A 84 -18.01 12.99 -14.30
CA PHE A 84 -16.79 12.20 -14.12
C PHE A 84 -15.53 12.99 -14.43
N ALA A 85 -15.48 13.72 -15.55
CA ALA A 85 -14.32 14.51 -15.96
C ALA A 85 -13.97 15.60 -14.94
N VAL A 86 -14.98 16.26 -14.39
CA VAL A 86 -14.82 17.34 -13.39
C VAL A 86 -14.19 16.81 -12.09
N ILE A 87 -14.41 15.54 -11.73
CA ILE A 87 -13.74 14.91 -10.59
C ILE A 87 -12.38 14.31 -10.99
N ALA A 88 -12.33 13.61 -12.12
CA ALA A 88 -11.20 12.81 -12.54
C ALA A 88 -9.98 13.66 -12.95
N PHE A 89 -10.16 14.78 -13.65
CA PHE A 89 -9.04 15.61 -14.07
C PHE A 89 -8.30 16.24 -12.87
N PRO A 90 -8.97 16.89 -11.90
CA PRO A 90 -8.32 17.34 -10.67
C PRO A 90 -7.66 16.20 -9.89
N TYR A 91 -8.32 15.02 -9.82
CA TYR A 91 -7.73 13.84 -9.19
C TYR A 91 -6.40 13.44 -9.83
N VAL A 92 -6.35 13.37 -11.17
CA VAL A 92 -5.13 13.01 -11.91
C VAL A 92 -4.03 14.03 -11.67
N LEU A 93 -4.33 15.33 -11.77
CA LEU A 93 -3.35 16.39 -11.51
C LEU A 93 -2.79 16.30 -10.08
N LEU A 94 -3.67 16.10 -9.10
CA LEU A 94 -3.29 15.97 -7.71
C LEU A 94 -2.47 14.69 -7.45
N ALA A 95 -2.80 13.58 -8.11
CA ALA A 95 -2.06 12.32 -8.01
C ALA A 95 -0.65 12.46 -8.60
N ILE A 96 -0.51 13.12 -9.77
CA ILE A 96 0.80 13.42 -10.38
C ILE A 96 1.64 14.27 -9.43
N PHE A 97 1.07 15.36 -8.92
CA PHE A 97 1.73 16.24 -7.97
C PHE A 97 2.17 15.50 -6.72
N THR A 98 1.29 14.70 -6.13
CA THR A 98 1.59 13.93 -4.90
C THR A 98 2.73 12.96 -5.13
N GLY A 99 2.69 12.19 -6.23
CA GLY A 99 3.75 11.24 -6.54
C GLY A 99 5.09 11.93 -6.80
N TRP A 100 5.09 13.07 -7.48
CA TRP A 100 6.29 13.87 -7.69
C TRP A 100 6.83 14.44 -6.36
N PHE A 101 5.98 15.07 -5.56
CA PHE A 101 6.35 15.69 -4.29
C PHE A 101 6.84 14.67 -3.27
N THR A 102 6.22 13.48 -3.25
CA THR A 102 6.69 12.31 -2.50
C THR A 102 8.16 12.05 -2.84
N ARG A 103 8.51 11.78 -4.10
CA ARG A 103 9.93 11.50 -4.45
C ARG A 103 10.93 12.58 -3.99
N ILE A 104 10.51 13.85 -3.96
CA ILE A 104 11.33 14.94 -3.41
C ILE A 104 11.42 14.86 -1.89
N TYR A 105 10.32 14.63 -1.19
CA TYR A 105 10.27 14.49 0.26
C TYR A 105 11.19 13.36 0.75
N GLY A 106 11.15 12.18 0.12
CA GLY A 106 12.07 11.08 0.43
C GLY A 106 13.53 11.42 0.16
N LEU A 107 13.83 12.18 -0.90
CA LEU A 107 15.19 12.67 -1.14
C LEU A 107 15.65 13.63 -0.04
N ARG A 108 14.80 14.55 0.41
CA ARG A 108 15.12 15.46 1.52
C ARG A 108 15.32 14.73 2.84
N TRP A 109 14.54 13.68 3.10
CA TRP A 109 14.77 12.85 4.27
C TRP A 109 16.11 12.10 4.18
N ARG A 110 16.41 11.49 3.03
CA ARG A 110 17.72 10.87 2.80
C ARG A 110 18.85 11.87 3.00
N GLU A 111 18.73 13.06 2.44
CA GLU A 111 19.72 14.14 2.58
C GLU A 111 19.95 14.49 4.06
N ALA A 112 18.87 14.64 4.84
CA ALA A 112 18.94 14.91 6.27
C ALA A 112 19.68 13.81 7.04
N MET A 113 19.38 12.53 6.75
CA MET A 113 20.04 11.40 7.41
C MET A 113 21.53 11.32 7.05
N THR A 114 21.85 11.41 5.77
CA THR A 114 23.24 11.32 5.29
C THR A 114 24.10 12.42 5.90
N PHE A 115 23.64 13.67 5.89
CA PHE A 115 24.41 14.80 6.41
C PHE A 115 24.37 14.95 7.93
N ASP A 116 23.47 14.23 8.63
CA ASP A 116 23.56 14.03 10.09
C ASP A 116 24.63 12.98 10.44
N TYR A 117 24.69 11.89 9.68
CA TYR A 117 25.58 10.77 9.97
C TYR A 117 27.03 11.03 9.60
N ILE A 118 27.32 11.72 8.50
CA ILE A 118 28.71 11.99 8.06
C ILE A 118 29.56 12.66 9.17
N PRO A 119 29.15 13.79 9.80
CA PRO A 119 29.95 14.41 10.84
C PRO A 119 30.09 13.53 12.08
N ARG A 120 29.01 12.85 12.51
CA ARG A 120 29.04 11.91 13.65
C ARG A 120 30.01 10.77 13.39
N TRP A 121 29.97 10.17 12.20
CA TRP A 121 30.87 9.10 11.79
C TRP A 121 32.33 9.55 11.75
N ARG A 122 32.60 10.77 11.25
CA ARG A 122 33.96 11.34 11.25
C ARG A 122 34.51 11.65 12.65
N ALA A 123 33.65 11.81 13.65
CA ALA A 123 34.04 12.11 15.04
C ALA A 123 34.29 10.84 15.88
N VAL A 124 34.07 9.66 15.32
CA VAL A 124 34.29 8.38 16.00
C VAL A 124 35.74 7.94 15.84
N GLN A 125 36.39 7.48 16.92
CA GLN A 125 37.77 6.98 16.90
C GLN A 125 37.91 5.51 16.49
N GLN A 126 36.84 4.72 16.60
CA GLN A 126 36.85 3.29 16.28
C GLN A 126 36.25 3.03 14.90
N GLU A 127 36.84 2.16 14.10
CA GLU A 127 36.19 1.78 12.85
C GLU A 127 34.86 1.06 13.13
N ILE A 128 33.80 1.57 12.52
CA ILE A 128 32.49 0.92 12.52
C ILE A 128 32.37 0.17 11.19
N GLU A 129 32.41 -1.17 11.26
CA GLU A 129 32.29 -2.03 10.10
C GLU A 129 31.01 -1.73 9.30
N GLY A 130 31.15 -1.58 7.98
CA GLY A 130 30.02 -1.33 7.08
C GLY A 130 29.42 0.08 7.14
N ALA A 131 30.07 1.06 7.79
CA ALA A 131 29.56 2.43 7.90
C ALA A 131 29.23 3.07 6.54
N SER A 132 30.06 2.86 5.51
CA SER A 132 29.81 3.36 4.15
C SER A 132 28.51 2.80 3.55
N GLN A 133 28.26 1.50 3.73
CA GLN A 133 27.01 0.85 3.32
C GLN A 133 25.81 1.40 4.09
N ARG A 134 25.94 1.62 5.40
CA ARG A 134 24.86 2.21 6.22
C ARG A 134 24.47 3.60 5.73
N ILE A 135 25.46 4.47 5.56
CA ILE A 135 25.25 5.87 5.16
C ILE A 135 24.70 5.97 3.74
N GLN A 136 25.15 5.13 2.81
CA GLN A 136 24.73 5.20 1.42
C GLN A 136 23.46 4.39 1.14
N GLU A 137 23.51 3.08 1.36
CA GLU A 137 22.49 2.14 0.92
C GLU A 137 21.31 2.10 1.89
N ASP A 138 21.57 1.88 3.18
CA ASP A 138 20.50 1.73 4.17
C ASP A 138 19.72 3.05 4.36
N CYS A 139 20.39 4.21 4.41
CA CYS A 139 19.70 5.50 4.44
C CYS A 139 18.77 5.71 3.24
N ASN A 140 19.22 5.34 2.02
CA ASN A 140 18.41 5.48 0.81
C ASN A 140 17.20 4.54 0.83
N ARG A 141 17.41 3.26 1.17
CA ARG A 141 16.33 2.28 1.26
C ARG A 141 15.33 2.65 2.35
N PHE A 142 15.80 3.07 3.52
CA PHE A 142 14.95 3.53 4.62
C PHE A 142 14.04 4.69 4.18
N ALA A 143 14.62 5.77 3.63
CA ALA A 143 13.85 6.94 3.22
C ALA A 143 12.79 6.58 2.17
N ARG A 144 13.13 5.75 1.17
CA ARG A 144 12.19 5.29 0.14
C ARG A 144 11.06 4.43 0.71
N ILE A 145 11.39 3.47 1.58
CA ILE A 145 10.38 2.56 2.12
C ILE A 145 9.46 3.28 3.09
N VAL A 146 10.00 4.07 4.03
CA VAL A 146 9.19 4.82 5.01
C VAL A 146 8.24 5.77 4.30
N GLU A 147 8.71 6.45 3.26
CA GLU A 147 7.88 7.34 2.47
C GLU A 147 6.77 6.59 1.71
N SER A 148 7.13 5.58 0.92
CA SER A 148 6.17 4.86 0.08
C SER A 148 5.15 4.08 0.92
N LEU A 149 5.61 3.33 1.91
CA LEU A 149 4.75 2.55 2.81
C LEU A 149 3.97 3.47 3.76
N GLY A 150 4.60 4.51 4.29
CA GLY A 150 3.94 5.46 5.19
C GLY A 150 2.78 6.19 4.53
N LEU A 151 2.96 6.68 3.30
CA LEU A 151 1.87 7.32 2.56
C LEU A 151 0.76 6.33 2.19
N GLN A 152 1.10 5.09 1.87
CA GLN A 152 0.10 4.04 1.63
C GLN A 152 -0.73 3.77 2.89
N ILE A 153 -0.10 3.67 4.06
CA ILE A 153 -0.79 3.48 5.35
C ILE A 153 -1.69 4.67 5.66
N VAL A 154 -1.19 5.91 5.52
CA VAL A 154 -2.00 7.13 5.75
C VAL A 154 -3.20 7.15 4.81
N ARG A 155 -2.99 6.88 3.52
CA ARG A 155 -4.07 6.80 2.52
C ARG A 155 -5.07 5.71 2.87
N ALA A 156 -4.63 4.52 3.29
CA ALA A 156 -5.50 3.41 3.67
C ALA A 156 -6.37 3.79 4.87
N ILE A 157 -5.80 4.39 5.92
CA ILE A 157 -6.54 4.88 7.08
C ILE A 157 -7.59 5.92 6.67
N MET A 158 -7.20 6.92 5.87
CA MET A 158 -8.14 7.94 5.37
C MET A 158 -9.25 7.32 4.52
N THR A 159 -8.91 6.33 3.69
CA THR A 159 -9.88 5.60 2.86
C THR A 159 -10.86 4.83 3.75
N LEU A 160 -10.39 4.14 4.79
CA LEU A 160 -11.26 3.45 5.74
C LEU A 160 -12.18 4.42 6.47
N VAL A 161 -11.65 5.55 6.98
CA VAL A 161 -12.43 6.59 7.65
C VAL A 161 -13.50 7.18 6.72
N ALA A 162 -13.21 7.31 5.43
CA ALA A 162 -14.16 7.85 4.46
C ALA A 162 -15.20 6.82 3.98
N PHE A 163 -14.79 5.58 3.75
CA PHE A 163 -15.64 4.56 3.12
C PHE A 163 -16.41 3.69 4.12
N ILE A 164 -15.99 3.57 5.38
CA ILE A 164 -16.78 2.87 6.40
C ILE A 164 -18.13 3.57 6.62
N PRO A 165 -18.21 4.90 6.80
CA PRO A 165 -19.51 5.60 6.91
C PRO A 165 -20.36 5.49 5.64
N VAL A 166 -19.75 5.58 4.46
CA VAL A 166 -20.46 5.38 3.18
C VAL A 166 -21.08 3.99 3.13
N LEU A 167 -20.31 2.96 3.47
CA LEU A 167 -20.77 1.58 3.48
C LEU A 167 -21.83 1.33 4.57
N TYR A 168 -21.71 2.01 5.72
CA TYR A 168 -22.72 1.99 6.77
C TYR A 168 -24.05 2.53 6.25
N GLY A 169 -24.06 3.72 5.65
CA GLY A 169 -25.30 4.31 5.09
C GLY A 169 -25.91 3.51 3.93
N LEU A 170 -25.09 2.77 3.18
CA LEU A 170 -25.58 1.85 2.16
C LEU A 170 -26.12 0.53 2.74
N SER A 171 -25.85 0.21 4.01
CA SER A 171 -26.31 -1.03 4.65
C SER A 171 -27.83 -1.07 4.84
N ASP A 172 -28.48 0.09 4.95
CA ASP A 172 -29.95 0.21 5.06
C ASP A 172 -30.68 -0.34 3.81
N LYS A 173 -29.94 -0.53 2.71
CA LYS A 173 -30.45 -1.00 1.42
C LYS A 173 -30.26 -2.53 1.23
N VAL A 174 -29.83 -3.25 2.26
CA VAL A 174 -29.64 -4.72 2.21
C VAL A 174 -30.98 -5.44 2.43
N ASP A 175 -31.33 -6.35 1.52
CA ASP A 175 -32.59 -7.13 1.61
C ASP A 175 -32.41 -8.59 2.11
N VAL A 176 -31.17 -9.01 2.38
CA VAL A 176 -30.92 -10.38 2.82
C VAL A 176 -31.49 -10.57 4.24
N PRO A 177 -32.44 -11.50 4.49
CA PRO A 177 -33.15 -11.58 5.77
C PRO A 177 -32.25 -11.67 7.01
N VAL A 178 -31.12 -12.34 6.90
CA VAL A 178 -30.14 -12.50 8.00
C VAL A 178 -29.34 -11.22 8.28
N LEU A 179 -29.21 -10.34 7.28
CA LEU A 179 -28.37 -9.14 7.33
C LEU A 179 -29.18 -7.83 7.39
N ARG A 180 -30.44 -7.86 6.95
CA ARG A 180 -31.33 -6.70 6.85
C ARG A 180 -31.59 -6.03 8.20
N ASP A 181 -31.76 -6.83 9.25
CA ASP A 181 -32.05 -6.34 10.60
C ASP A 181 -30.78 -5.89 11.37
N ILE A 182 -29.61 -6.02 10.75
CA ILE A 182 -28.33 -5.65 11.36
C ILE A 182 -27.89 -4.29 10.80
N GLU A 183 -27.95 -3.25 11.63
CA GLU A 183 -27.41 -1.94 11.28
C GLU A 183 -25.93 -2.03 10.91
N GLY A 184 -25.56 -1.42 9.77
CA GLY A 184 -24.19 -1.49 9.26
C GLY A 184 -23.76 -2.89 8.80
N SER A 185 -24.69 -3.77 8.42
CA SER A 185 -24.40 -5.16 8.01
C SER A 185 -23.30 -5.29 6.94
N LEU A 186 -23.22 -4.36 5.98
CA LEU A 186 -22.15 -4.35 4.98
C LEU A 186 -20.79 -4.04 5.59
N VAL A 187 -20.73 -3.17 6.60
CA VAL A 187 -19.49 -2.87 7.33
C VAL A 187 -19.01 -4.10 8.08
N TRP A 188 -19.90 -4.76 8.82
CA TRP A 188 -19.55 -5.98 9.56
C TRP A 188 -19.11 -7.10 8.62
N GLY A 189 -19.82 -7.30 7.51
CA GLY A 189 -19.42 -8.24 6.46
C GLY A 189 -18.04 -7.92 5.89
N ALA A 190 -17.78 -6.67 5.54
CA ALA A 190 -16.48 -6.23 5.02
C ALA A 190 -15.36 -6.46 6.04
N LEU A 191 -15.58 -6.12 7.32
CA LEU A 191 -14.59 -6.29 8.38
C LEU A 191 -14.30 -7.76 8.66
N VAL A 192 -15.33 -8.59 8.86
CA VAL A 192 -15.16 -10.01 9.21
C VAL A 192 -14.41 -10.74 8.10
N ILE A 193 -14.78 -10.53 6.85
CA ILE A 193 -14.16 -11.24 5.73
C ILE A 193 -12.78 -10.66 5.43
N SER A 194 -12.58 -9.34 5.54
CA SER A 194 -11.25 -8.73 5.31
C SER A 194 -10.24 -9.13 6.38
N LEU A 195 -10.64 -9.09 7.66
CA LEU A 195 -9.78 -9.50 8.78
C LEU A 195 -9.61 -11.01 8.84
N GLY A 196 -10.66 -11.77 8.53
CA GLY A 196 -10.59 -13.23 8.41
C GLY A 196 -9.63 -13.65 7.30
N GLY A 197 -9.70 -12.98 6.15
CA GLY A 197 -8.75 -13.17 5.06
C GLY A 197 -7.32 -12.86 5.46
N LEU A 198 -7.09 -11.74 6.13
CA LEU A 198 -5.79 -11.36 6.71
C LEU A 198 -5.26 -12.44 7.67
N ALA A 199 -6.11 -12.96 8.57
CA ALA A 199 -5.73 -14.00 9.53
C ALA A 199 -5.35 -15.31 8.83
N ILE A 200 -6.10 -15.73 7.80
CA ILE A 200 -5.80 -16.94 7.04
C ILE A 200 -4.52 -16.74 6.21
N SER A 201 -4.36 -15.60 5.54
CA SER A 201 -3.14 -15.27 4.79
C SER A 201 -1.91 -15.31 5.70
N TRP A 202 -2.02 -14.77 6.91
CA TRP A 202 -0.96 -14.85 7.91
C TRP A 202 -0.64 -16.30 8.30
N PHE A 203 -1.66 -17.13 8.51
CA PHE A 203 -1.49 -18.55 8.83
C PHE A 203 -0.80 -19.33 7.71
N VAL A 204 -1.26 -19.16 6.46
CA VAL A 204 -0.67 -19.81 5.27
C VAL A 204 0.77 -19.34 5.01
N GLY A 205 1.04 -18.05 5.23
CA GLY A 205 2.36 -17.43 5.04
C GLY A 205 3.36 -17.64 6.18
N TRP A 206 2.96 -18.18 7.33
CA TRP A 206 3.78 -18.21 8.56
C TRP A 206 5.15 -18.88 8.39
N LYS A 207 5.28 -19.86 7.49
CA LYS A 207 6.54 -20.58 7.24
C LYS A 207 7.50 -19.85 6.29
N LEU A 208 7.01 -18.91 5.47
CA LEU A 208 7.82 -18.25 4.42
C LEU A 208 9.07 -17.54 4.96
N PRO A 209 9.01 -16.75 6.05
CA PRO A 209 10.21 -16.07 6.58
C PRO A 209 11.30 -17.05 7.01
N GLY A 210 10.93 -18.20 7.58
CA GLY A 210 11.88 -19.23 7.99
C GLY A 210 12.53 -19.94 6.80
N LEU A 211 11.77 -20.15 5.72
CA LEU A 211 12.29 -20.74 4.48
C LEU A 211 13.23 -19.77 3.75
N GLU A 212 12.87 -18.48 3.68
CA GLU A 212 13.75 -17.43 3.14
C GLU A 212 15.07 -17.33 3.90
N TYR A 213 15.02 -17.38 5.24
CA TYR A 213 16.24 -17.42 6.05
C TYR A 213 17.12 -18.63 5.74
N ASN A 214 16.53 -19.82 5.59
CA ASN A 214 17.28 -21.02 5.22
C ASN A 214 17.90 -20.91 3.82
N ASN A 215 17.18 -20.32 2.85
CA ASN A 215 17.70 -20.02 1.52
C ASN A 215 18.91 -19.07 1.59
N GLN A 216 18.79 -17.97 2.32
CA GLN A 216 19.90 -17.02 2.51
C GLN A 216 21.13 -17.70 3.13
N LYS A 217 20.94 -18.64 4.06
CA LYS A 217 22.04 -19.40 4.69
C LYS A 217 22.77 -20.31 3.70
N VAL A 218 22.05 -21.02 2.83
CA VAL A 218 22.68 -21.90 1.83
C VAL A 218 23.34 -21.11 0.69
N GLU A 219 22.76 -19.98 0.29
CA GLU A 219 23.36 -19.02 -0.64
C GLU A 219 24.66 -18.42 -0.08
N ALA A 220 24.65 -18.01 1.19
CA ALA A 220 25.83 -17.47 1.85
C ALA A 220 26.96 -18.51 1.92
N ALA A 221 26.65 -19.78 2.16
CA ALA A 221 27.64 -20.85 2.15
C ALA A 221 28.26 -21.07 0.76
N PHE A 222 27.43 -21.10 -0.28
CA PHE A 222 27.88 -21.20 -1.67
C PHE A 222 28.77 -20.02 -2.06
N ARG A 223 28.31 -18.78 -1.78
CA ARG A 223 29.08 -17.56 -2.06
C ARG A 223 30.40 -17.54 -1.29
N LYS A 224 30.42 -17.96 -0.02
CA LYS A 224 31.63 -18.00 0.79
C LYS A 224 32.71 -18.88 0.16
N ASP A 225 32.35 -20.07 -0.32
CA ASP A 225 33.32 -20.97 -0.94
C ASP A 225 33.89 -20.39 -2.25
N LEU A 226 33.05 -19.73 -3.04
CA LEU A 226 33.52 -19.03 -4.25
C LEU A 226 34.49 -17.90 -3.95
N VAL A 227 34.20 -17.07 -2.93
CA VAL A 227 35.07 -15.96 -2.51
C VAL A 227 36.42 -16.50 -2.03
N LEU A 228 36.44 -17.57 -1.23
CA LEU A 228 37.70 -18.21 -0.82
C LEU A 228 38.46 -18.82 -2.02
N GLY A 229 37.73 -19.27 -3.05
CA GLY A 229 38.30 -19.73 -4.30
C GLY A 229 38.89 -18.63 -5.20
N GLU A 230 38.64 -17.34 -4.92
CA GLU A 230 39.34 -16.25 -5.60
C GLU A 230 40.83 -16.25 -5.22
N ASP A 231 41.13 -16.56 -3.95
CA ASP A 231 42.48 -16.60 -3.40
C ASP A 231 43.13 -18.00 -3.44
N ASP A 232 42.36 -19.09 -3.28
CA ASP A 232 42.87 -20.47 -3.30
C ASP A 232 41.94 -21.47 -4.00
N LYS A 233 42.13 -21.61 -5.31
CA LYS A 233 41.38 -22.57 -6.17
C LYS A 233 41.72 -24.03 -5.92
N THR A 234 42.75 -24.32 -5.14
CA THR A 234 43.20 -25.70 -4.89
C THR A 234 42.37 -26.33 -3.79
N ASN A 235 42.05 -25.55 -2.74
CA ASN A 235 41.27 -25.99 -1.59
C ASN A 235 39.81 -25.52 -1.60
N HIS A 236 39.48 -24.49 -2.39
CA HIS A 236 38.14 -23.92 -2.51
C HIS A 236 37.64 -23.90 -3.95
N ALA A 237 36.35 -23.64 -4.13
CA ALA A 237 35.68 -23.65 -5.44
C ALA A 237 35.83 -24.99 -6.19
N ASN A 238 35.97 -26.09 -5.45
CA ASN A 238 36.00 -27.43 -6.02
C ASN A 238 34.65 -27.70 -6.72
N PRO A 239 34.63 -28.08 -8.01
CA PRO A 239 33.40 -28.34 -8.75
C PRO A 239 32.45 -29.33 -8.09
N GLU A 240 32.94 -30.37 -7.41
CA GLU A 240 32.09 -31.35 -6.71
C GLU A 240 31.46 -30.75 -5.44
N ALA A 241 32.23 -30.00 -4.67
CA ALA A 241 31.73 -29.31 -3.47
C ALA A 241 30.68 -28.25 -3.85
N LEU A 242 30.95 -27.45 -4.89
CA LEU A 242 30.02 -26.45 -5.42
C LEU A 242 28.71 -27.10 -5.91
N ARG A 243 28.77 -28.27 -6.57
CA ARG A 243 27.57 -29.05 -6.92
C ARG A 243 26.78 -29.47 -5.67
N GLY A 244 27.47 -29.86 -4.59
CA GLY A 244 26.85 -30.16 -3.30
C GLY A 244 26.13 -28.96 -2.69
N PHE A 245 26.80 -27.79 -2.64
CA PHE A 245 26.17 -26.54 -2.18
C PHE A 245 24.97 -26.15 -3.04
N PHE A 246 25.08 -26.28 -4.37
CA PHE A 246 23.97 -25.97 -5.27
C PHE A 246 22.79 -26.95 -5.12
N SER A 247 23.05 -28.21 -4.78
CA SER A 247 21.98 -29.17 -4.46
C SER A 247 21.20 -28.73 -3.20
N ASN A 248 21.89 -28.20 -2.19
CA ASN A 248 21.26 -27.64 -0.99
C ASN A 248 20.44 -26.38 -1.32
N ILE A 249 20.97 -25.50 -2.18
CA ILE A 249 20.23 -24.35 -2.73
C ILE A 249 18.93 -24.84 -3.38
N ARG A 250 19.04 -25.76 -4.35
CA ARG A 250 17.89 -26.31 -5.08
C ARG A 250 16.82 -26.87 -4.13
N TYR A 251 17.22 -27.65 -3.13
CA TYR A 251 16.28 -28.25 -2.17
C TYR A 251 15.53 -27.22 -1.33
N ASN A 252 16.22 -26.19 -0.83
CA ASN A 252 15.60 -25.16 -0.01
C ASN A 252 14.69 -24.25 -0.87
N TYR A 253 15.13 -23.86 -2.08
CA TYR A 253 14.30 -23.10 -3.02
C TYR A 253 13.06 -23.88 -3.46
N GLN A 254 13.13 -25.17 -3.75
CA GLN A 254 11.94 -25.97 -4.09
C GLN A 254 10.90 -25.96 -2.96
N ARG A 255 11.34 -26.08 -1.70
CA ARG A 255 10.43 -25.98 -0.54
C ARG A 255 9.83 -24.59 -0.41
N LEU A 256 10.63 -23.53 -0.61
CA LEU A 256 10.17 -22.16 -0.60
C LEU A 256 9.13 -21.92 -1.70
N TYR A 257 9.40 -22.34 -2.94
CA TYR A 257 8.50 -22.19 -4.08
C TYR A 257 7.16 -22.91 -3.88
N LEU A 258 7.15 -24.10 -3.26
CA LEU A 258 5.90 -24.78 -2.92
C LEU A 258 5.05 -23.97 -1.93
N HIS A 259 5.68 -23.34 -0.92
CA HIS A 259 4.94 -22.52 0.04
C HIS A 259 4.45 -21.20 -0.58
N TYR A 260 5.22 -20.59 -1.48
CA TYR A 260 4.70 -19.49 -2.30
C TYR A 260 3.51 -19.94 -3.13
N GLY A 261 3.57 -21.12 -3.78
CA GLY A 261 2.44 -21.66 -4.52
C GLY A 261 1.15 -21.81 -3.70
N TYR A 262 1.25 -22.30 -2.44
CA TYR A 262 0.09 -22.37 -1.54
C TYR A 262 -0.43 -20.98 -1.12
N PHE A 263 0.49 -20.07 -0.80
CA PHE A 263 0.14 -18.70 -0.43
C PHE A 263 -0.54 -17.95 -1.59
N ASP A 264 0.02 -18.04 -2.78
CA ASP A 264 -0.49 -17.40 -3.99
C ASP A 264 -1.86 -17.97 -4.39
N ALA A 265 -2.04 -19.29 -4.27
CA ALA A 265 -3.33 -19.93 -4.50
C ALA A 265 -4.41 -19.42 -3.54
N TRP A 266 -4.08 -19.30 -2.24
CA TRP A 266 -4.98 -18.70 -1.25
C TRP A 266 -5.27 -17.23 -1.55
N SER A 267 -4.23 -16.41 -1.70
CA SER A 267 -4.35 -14.95 -1.91
C SER A 267 -5.18 -14.63 -3.15
N THR A 268 -4.91 -15.32 -4.26
CA THR A 268 -5.63 -15.11 -5.52
C THR A 268 -7.10 -15.52 -5.40
N SER A 269 -7.38 -16.66 -4.75
CA SER A 269 -8.75 -17.13 -4.55
C SER A 269 -9.55 -16.18 -3.65
N TYR A 270 -8.90 -15.68 -2.60
CA TYR A 270 -9.46 -14.72 -1.67
C TYR A 270 -9.78 -13.37 -2.34
N ASP A 271 -8.87 -12.81 -3.13
CA ASP A 271 -9.12 -11.58 -3.89
C ASP A 271 -10.28 -11.75 -4.87
N GLN A 272 -10.35 -12.89 -5.55
CA GLN A 272 -11.44 -13.18 -6.49
C GLN A 272 -12.80 -13.33 -5.78
N PHE A 273 -12.81 -13.92 -4.58
CA PHE A 273 -14.00 -13.98 -3.73
C PHE A 273 -14.46 -12.59 -3.29
N MET A 274 -13.52 -11.71 -2.94
CA MET A 274 -13.83 -10.33 -2.53
C MET A 274 -14.47 -9.48 -3.63
N ILE A 275 -14.16 -9.77 -4.90
CA ILE A 275 -14.81 -9.13 -6.05
C ILE A 275 -16.30 -9.50 -6.12
N ILE A 276 -16.65 -10.78 -5.89
CA ILE A 276 -18.03 -11.26 -6.08
C ILE A 276 -18.90 -11.08 -4.83
N PHE A 277 -18.30 -11.02 -3.64
CA PHE A 277 -19.02 -10.96 -2.37
C PHE A 277 -20.09 -9.85 -2.29
N PRO A 278 -19.83 -8.58 -2.67
CA PRO A 278 -20.86 -7.54 -2.65
C PRO A 278 -22.08 -7.86 -3.50
N TYR A 279 -21.87 -8.53 -4.63
CA TYR A 279 -22.95 -8.94 -5.53
C TYR A 279 -23.78 -10.09 -4.97
N LEU A 280 -23.17 -11.00 -4.20
CA LEU A 280 -23.92 -12.07 -3.51
C LEU A 280 -24.87 -11.50 -2.45
N VAL A 281 -24.46 -10.42 -1.78
CA VAL A 281 -25.26 -9.78 -0.73
C VAL A 281 -26.32 -8.84 -1.33
N MET A 282 -25.94 -7.98 -2.28
CA MET A 282 -26.84 -6.95 -2.83
C MET A 282 -27.66 -7.44 -4.03
N GLY A 283 -27.18 -8.46 -4.75
CA GLY A 283 -27.78 -9.01 -5.98
C GLY A 283 -29.29 -9.25 -5.89
N PRO A 284 -29.77 -9.99 -4.88
CA PRO A 284 -31.21 -10.23 -4.71
C PRO A 284 -32.04 -8.95 -4.63
N GLY A 285 -31.51 -7.89 -4.00
CA GLY A 285 -32.17 -6.60 -3.86
C GLY A 285 -32.48 -5.90 -5.19
N LEU A 286 -31.67 -6.16 -6.22
CA LEU A 286 -31.87 -5.59 -7.55
C LEU A 286 -33.10 -6.20 -8.23
N PHE A 287 -33.26 -7.52 -8.12
CA PHE A 287 -34.37 -8.24 -8.72
C PHE A 287 -35.69 -8.10 -7.94
N THR A 288 -35.62 -7.72 -6.67
CA THR A 288 -36.79 -7.33 -5.85
C THR A 288 -37.20 -5.87 -6.04
N GLY A 289 -36.38 -5.07 -6.73
CA GLY A 289 -36.60 -3.63 -6.92
C GLY A 289 -36.32 -2.78 -5.68
N LEU A 290 -35.73 -3.36 -4.63
CA LEU A 290 -35.35 -2.62 -3.41
C LEU A 290 -34.21 -1.64 -3.68
N ILE A 291 -33.25 -2.06 -4.52
CA ILE A 291 -32.08 -1.25 -4.87
C ILE A 291 -31.97 -1.09 -6.38
N THR A 292 -31.26 -0.05 -6.77
CA THR A 292 -30.88 0.20 -8.16
C THR A 292 -29.48 -0.36 -8.45
N LEU A 293 -29.13 -0.44 -9.74
CA LEU A 293 -27.81 -0.85 -10.22
C LEU A 293 -26.72 0.11 -9.71
N GLY A 294 -27.01 1.40 -9.66
CA GLY A 294 -26.13 2.41 -9.07
C GLY A 294 -25.79 2.13 -7.62
N VAL A 295 -26.78 1.77 -6.80
CA VAL A 295 -26.54 1.37 -5.41
C VAL A 295 -25.65 0.12 -5.34
N MET A 296 -25.90 -0.87 -6.20
CA MET A 296 -25.06 -2.08 -6.25
C MET A 296 -23.61 -1.76 -6.57
N VAL A 297 -23.36 -0.90 -7.57
CA VAL A 297 -22.00 -0.49 -7.95
C VAL A 297 -21.35 0.35 -6.85
N GLN A 298 -22.10 1.24 -6.20
CA GLN A 298 -21.62 2.01 -5.03
C GLN A 298 -21.15 1.10 -3.91
N VAL A 299 -21.97 0.11 -3.53
CA VAL A 299 -21.64 -0.88 -2.49
C VAL A 299 -20.40 -1.68 -2.90
N SER A 300 -20.38 -2.21 -4.12
CA SER A 300 -19.26 -2.99 -4.65
C SER A 300 -17.94 -2.20 -4.59
N ASN A 301 -17.97 -0.94 -5.05
CA ASN A 301 -16.80 -0.08 -5.00
C ASN A 301 -16.40 0.27 -3.56
N ALA A 302 -17.34 0.65 -2.70
CA ALA A 302 -17.06 1.00 -1.30
C ALA A 302 -16.48 -0.20 -0.53
N PHE A 303 -17.03 -1.39 -0.74
CA PHE A 303 -16.53 -2.63 -0.17
C PHE A 303 -15.09 -2.90 -0.62
N SER A 304 -14.79 -2.76 -1.91
CA SER A 304 -13.44 -2.91 -2.46
C SER A 304 -12.44 -1.92 -1.82
N ARG A 305 -12.86 -0.67 -1.56
CA ARG A 305 -12.03 0.33 -0.86
C ARG A 305 -11.71 -0.08 0.58
N VAL A 306 -12.72 -0.59 1.32
CA VAL A 306 -12.53 -1.08 2.69
C VAL A 306 -11.60 -2.30 2.71
N HIS A 307 -11.88 -3.29 1.86
CA HIS A 307 -11.07 -4.49 1.72
C HIS A 307 -9.61 -4.16 1.36
N GLY A 308 -9.37 -3.31 0.36
CA GLY A 308 -8.04 -2.88 -0.05
C GLY A 308 -7.25 -2.18 1.06
N GLY A 309 -7.94 -1.45 1.96
CA GLY A 309 -7.32 -0.84 3.14
C GLY A 309 -6.70 -1.85 4.10
N PHE A 310 -7.36 -2.99 4.34
CA PHE A 310 -6.84 -4.08 5.17
C PHE A 310 -5.80 -4.94 4.43
N ALA A 311 -6.01 -5.19 3.14
CA ALA A 311 -5.11 -5.99 2.31
C ALA A 311 -3.72 -5.33 2.14
N LEU A 312 -3.60 -4.02 2.40
CA LEU A 312 -2.33 -3.29 2.33
C LEU A 312 -1.18 -4.00 3.07
N PHE A 313 -1.43 -4.48 4.29
CA PHE A 313 -0.39 -5.13 5.10
C PHE A 313 0.06 -6.47 4.54
N LEU A 314 -0.86 -7.22 3.92
CA LEU A 314 -0.53 -8.47 3.24
C LEU A 314 0.38 -8.20 2.04
N HIS A 315 -0.03 -7.26 1.19
CA HIS A 315 0.66 -7.00 -0.07
C HIS A 315 2.04 -6.34 0.14
N ASN A 316 2.24 -5.66 1.27
CA ASN A 316 3.51 -5.01 1.62
C ASN A 316 4.34 -5.82 2.63
N TRP A 317 4.05 -7.10 2.87
CA TRP A 317 4.73 -7.91 3.88
C TRP A 317 6.27 -7.89 3.73
N THR A 318 6.77 -8.18 2.53
CA THR A 318 8.21 -8.19 2.23
C THR A 318 8.85 -6.82 2.48
N THR A 319 8.21 -5.75 2.02
CA THR A 319 8.64 -4.36 2.25
C THR A 319 8.69 -4.00 3.74
N ILE A 320 7.71 -4.44 4.53
CA ILE A 320 7.69 -4.24 5.99
C ILE A 320 8.86 -4.99 6.65
N THR A 321 9.13 -6.23 6.24
CA THR A 321 10.26 -6.99 6.78
C THR A 321 11.61 -6.37 6.43
N GLU A 322 11.76 -5.86 5.20
CA GLU A 322 12.95 -5.12 4.77
C GLU A 322 13.13 -3.85 5.60
N LEU A 323 12.05 -3.07 5.80
CA LEU A 323 12.07 -1.87 6.64
C LEU A 323 12.54 -2.19 8.06
N ARG A 324 12.01 -3.25 8.68
CA ARG A 324 12.41 -3.68 10.03
C ARG A 324 13.89 -4.04 10.08
N SER A 325 14.39 -4.73 9.07
CA SER A 325 15.81 -5.10 8.98
C SER A 325 16.70 -3.86 8.86
N ILE A 326 16.35 -2.92 7.98
CA ILE A 326 17.11 -1.67 7.80
C ILE A 326 17.05 -0.82 9.08
N TRP A 327 15.88 -0.71 9.69
CA TRP A 327 15.68 0.02 10.95
C TRP A 327 16.61 -0.51 12.04
N LYS A 328 16.70 -1.84 12.22
CA LYS A 328 17.61 -2.45 13.19
C LYS A 328 19.07 -2.07 12.91
N ARG A 329 19.51 -2.19 11.65
CA ARG A 329 20.90 -1.89 11.25
C ARG A 329 21.26 -0.42 11.38
N LEU A 330 20.34 0.48 11.05
CA LEU A 330 20.54 1.91 11.22
C LEU A 330 20.51 2.32 12.70
N HIS A 331 19.65 1.70 13.51
CA HIS A 331 19.60 1.98 14.94
C HIS A 331 20.88 1.54 15.65
N GLU A 332 21.36 0.32 15.36
CA GLU A 332 22.66 -0.17 15.84
C GLU A 332 23.82 0.73 15.37
N PHE A 333 23.76 1.23 14.14
CA PHE A 333 24.73 2.21 13.64
C PHE A 333 24.69 3.52 14.44
N GLU A 334 23.50 4.07 14.73
CA GLU A 334 23.37 5.26 15.57
C GLU A 334 23.90 5.04 16.99
N ASP A 335 23.61 3.90 17.60
CA ASP A 335 24.11 3.57 18.94
C ASP A 335 25.65 3.48 18.96
N ASN A 336 26.26 2.90 17.93
CA ASN A 336 27.72 2.85 17.79
C ASN A 336 28.32 4.24 17.55
N LEU A 337 27.66 5.09 16.75
CA LEU A 337 28.08 6.48 16.56
C LEU A 337 28.11 7.24 17.88
N ASP A 338 27.08 7.08 18.71
CA ASP A 338 26.98 7.78 20.00
C ASP A 338 27.93 7.20 21.05
N ARG A 339 28.11 5.87 21.05
CA ARG A 339 29.01 5.18 22.00
C ARG A 339 30.49 5.52 21.78
N TYR A 340 30.91 5.66 20.53
CA TYR A 340 32.30 5.91 20.18
C TYR A 340 32.60 7.37 19.83
N ALA A 341 31.60 8.25 19.98
CA ALA A 341 31.78 9.68 19.85
C ALA A 341 32.73 10.19 20.93
N ILE A 342 33.66 11.06 20.53
CA ILE A 342 34.45 11.85 21.48
C ILE A 342 33.50 12.88 22.10
N LEU A 343 33.22 12.77 23.40
CA LEU A 343 32.71 13.92 24.16
C LEU A 343 33.87 14.92 24.23
N GLU A 344 33.85 15.98 23.43
CA GLU A 344 34.73 17.11 23.71
C GLU A 344 34.45 17.59 25.14
N PRO A 345 35.47 17.74 26.02
CA PRO A 345 35.27 18.36 27.31
C PRO A 345 34.72 19.77 27.11
N ALA A 346 33.68 20.10 27.88
CA ALA A 346 33.01 21.40 27.87
C ALA A 346 33.95 22.59 28.15
#